data_AF-A0A2M9A8B1-F1
#
_entry.id   AF-A0A2M9A8B1-F1
#
_cell.length_a   1.000
_cell.length_b   1.000
_cell.length_c   1.000
_cell.angle_alpha   90.00
_cell.angle_beta   90.00
_cell.angle_gamma   90.00
#
_symmetry.space_group_name_H-M   'P 1'
#
loop_
_entity.id
_entity.type
_entity.pdbx_description
1 polymer ?
#
loop_
_entity_poly.entity_id
_entity_poly.type
_entity_poly.pdbx_seq_one_letter_code
_entity_poly.pdbx_strand_id
1 'polypeptide(L)'
;MQLPKYKKKKRIKLKICQEPGCGREFWGHPIAKYCPIHRDIKNRQKQKKDVENIDAKNIVFRHNYTDVLDLKFRCCLEGCDNLFEIKVFPKQFIYPRFCNEHRNDFKRANFMRLMRRKEREE
;
A
#
# COMPACT_ATOMS: atom_id res chain seq x y z
N MET A 1 42.66 19.65 14.15
CA MET A 1 41.43 19.68 14.95
C MET A 1 40.26 20.09 14.06
N GLN A 2 39.23 19.26 13.91
CA GLN A 2 38.09 19.58 13.05
C GLN A 2 37.10 20.47 13.81
N LEU A 3 36.87 21.69 13.33
CA LEU A 3 35.93 22.64 13.92
C LEU A 3 34.51 22.05 13.90
N PRO A 4 33.74 22.09 15.01
CA PRO A 4 32.39 21.54 15.05
C PRO A 4 31.49 22.21 14.01
N LYS A 5 30.86 21.41 13.14
CA LYS A 5 29.91 21.91 12.14
C LYS A 5 28.77 22.66 12.84
N TYR A 6 28.58 23.94 12.51
CA TYR A 6 27.52 24.77 13.05
C TYR A 6 26.12 24.17 12.74
N LYS A 7 25.38 23.80 13.78
CA LYS A 7 24.00 23.32 13.66
C LYS A 7 23.03 24.49 13.88
N LYS A 8 22.33 24.89 12.81
CA LYS A 8 21.30 25.95 12.87
C LYS A 8 20.23 25.57 13.91
N LYS A 9 19.97 26.43 14.89
CA LYS A 9 18.91 26.23 15.88
C LYS A 9 17.55 26.16 15.16
N LYS A 10 16.84 25.05 15.33
CA LYS A 10 15.51 24.84 14.73
C LYS A 10 14.48 25.66 15.48
N ARG A 11 13.69 26.48 14.77
CA ARG A 11 12.57 27.23 15.37
C ARG A 11 11.54 26.26 15.96
N ILE A 12 10.99 26.60 17.11
CA ILE A 12 9.88 25.92 17.78
C ILE A 12 8.58 26.65 17.45
N LYS A 13 7.50 25.90 17.25
CA LYS A 13 6.15 26.42 16.99
C LYS A 13 5.14 25.66 17.84
N LEU A 14 4.01 26.30 18.16
CA LEU A 14 2.87 25.63 18.76
C LEU A 14 2.27 24.66 17.74
N LYS A 15 1.99 23.42 18.16
CA LYS A 15 1.47 22.32 17.34
C LYS A 15 0.44 21.53 18.14
N ILE A 16 -0.46 20.83 17.43
CA ILE A 16 -1.44 19.92 18.02
C ILE A 16 -0.94 18.48 17.85
N CYS A 17 -1.13 17.65 18.87
CA CYS A 17 -0.77 16.24 18.86
C CYS A 17 -1.59 15.45 17.83
N GLN A 18 -0.91 14.74 16.92
CA GLN A 18 -1.55 13.90 15.89
C GLN A 18 -2.02 12.52 16.40
N GLU A 19 -1.97 12.28 17.71
CA GLU A 19 -2.46 11.02 18.28
C GLU A 19 -3.99 11.02 18.33
N PRO A 20 -4.68 9.97 17.82
CA PRO A 20 -6.14 9.86 17.90
C PRO A 20 -6.65 10.06 19.32
N GLY A 21 -7.55 11.03 19.52
CA GLY A 21 -8.15 11.32 20.83
C GLY A 21 -7.30 12.16 21.80
N CYS A 22 -6.09 12.58 21.45
CA CYS A 22 -5.26 13.40 22.34
C CYS A 22 -5.57 14.91 22.27
N GLY A 23 -5.51 15.50 21.07
CA GLY A 23 -5.81 16.92 20.83
C GLY A 23 -4.93 17.94 21.56
N ARG A 24 -3.92 17.54 22.36
CA ARG A 24 -3.12 18.45 23.17
C ARG A 24 -2.20 19.34 22.33
N GLU A 25 -2.14 20.61 22.71
CA GLU A 25 -1.19 21.58 22.16
C GLU A 25 0.19 21.41 22.80
N PHE A 26 1.24 21.54 22.00
CA PHE A 26 2.63 21.46 22.47
C PHE A 26 3.56 22.30 21.60
N TRP A 27 4.61 22.83 22.21
CA TRP A 27 5.68 23.54 21.49
C TRP A 27 6.70 22.52 20.97
N GLY A 28 6.87 22.46 19.65
CA GLY A 28 7.68 21.45 19.01
C GLY A 28 8.43 21.94 17.78
N HIS A 29 9.47 21.20 17.42
CA HIS A 29 10.10 21.38 16.11
C HIS A 29 9.08 21.07 15.00
N PRO A 30 9.28 21.61 13.78
CA PRO A 30 8.35 21.38 12.66
C PRO A 30 8.08 19.90 12.37
N ILE A 31 9.05 19.02 12.65
CA ILE A 31 8.97 17.57 12.42
C ILE A 31 8.23 16.84 13.56
N ALA A 32 8.12 17.44 14.75
CA ALA A 32 7.48 16.78 15.90
C ALA A 32 5.98 16.64 15.68
N LYS A 33 5.45 15.41 15.70
CA LYS A 33 4.03 15.10 15.43
C LYS A 33 3.21 14.90 16.70
N TYR A 34 3.87 14.50 17.78
CA TYR A 34 3.23 14.05 19.02
C TYR A 34 3.68 14.90 20.21
N CYS A 35 2.80 15.08 21.19
CA CYS A 35 3.10 15.74 22.46
C CYS A 35 4.14 14.95 23.28
N PRO A 36 4.69 15.49 24.38
CA PRO A 36 5.73 14.82 25.17
C PRO A 36 5.37 13.41 25.65
N ILE A 37 4.08 13.16 25.93
CA ILE A 37 3.58 11.86 26.37
C ILE A 37 3.55 10.84 25.21
N HIS A 38 2.90 11.21 24.10
CA HIS A 38 2.78 10.36 22.90
C HIS A 38 4.05 10.36 22.04
N ARG A 39 5.09 11.12 22.43
CA ARG A 39 6.42 10.98 21.85
C ARG A 39 6.96 9.58 22.13
N ASP A 40 6.70 9.03 23.32
CA ASP A 40 6.99 7.63 23.63
C ASP A 40 6.00 6.72 22.89
N ILE A 41 6.54 5.73 22.18
CA ILE A 41 5.77 4.76 21.39
C ILE A 41 4.87 3.92 22.30
N LYS A 42 5.27 3.68 23.56
CA LYS A 42 4.47 2.89 24.52
C LYS A 42 3.13 3.52 24.83
N ASN A 43 3.05 4.86 24.77
CA ASN A 43 1.84 5.61 25.07
C ASN A 43 0.96 5.83 23.83
N ARG A 44 1.42 5.46 22.63
CA ARG A 44 0.61 5.56 21.41
C ARG A 44 -0.35 4.39 21.34
N GLN A 45 -1.56 4.64 20.85
CA GLN A 45 -2.49 3.58 20.54
C GLN A 45 -1.91 2.72 19.40
N LYS A 46 -1.78 1.41 19.64
CA LYS A 46 -1.39 0.46 18.61
C LYS A 46 -2.54 0.34 17.62
N GLN A 47 -2.40 0.99 16.46
CA GLN A 47 -3.29 0.72 15.35
C GLN A 47 -3.04 -0.71 14.87
N LYS A 48 -4.05 -1.57 14.97
CA LYS A 48 -4.04 -2.87 14.28
C LYS A 48 -4.12 -2.52 12.79
N LYS A 49 -3.11 -2.90 12.02
CA LYS A 49 -3.28 -2.94 10.56
C LYS A 49 -4.28 -4.04 10.29
N ASP A 50 -5.37 -3.72 9.61
CA ASP A 50 -6.24 -4.74 9.05
C ASP A 50 -5.39 -5.61 8.13
N VAL A 51 -5.28 -6.89 8.47
CA VAL A 51 -4.59 -7.86 7.62
C VAL A 51 -5.53 -8.09 6.44
N GLU A 52 -5.30 -7.37 5.35
CA GLU A 52 -6.01 -7.66 4.11
C GLU A 52 -5.76 -9.12 3.73
N ASN A 53 -6.84 -9.83 3.41
CA ASN A 53 -6.74 -11.22 2.98
C ASN A 53 -5.94 -11.27 1.66
N ILE A 54 -4.91 -12.12 1.62
CA ILE A 54 -3.98 -12.26 0.49
C ILE A 54 -4.74 -12.62 -0.80
N ASP A 55 -5.85 -13.36 -0.65
CA ASP A 55 -6.74 -13.82 -1.73
C ASP A 55 -7.53 -12.68 -2.39
N ALA A 56 -7.61 -11.51 -1.77
CA ALA A 56 -8.32 -10.37 -2.34
C ALA A 56 -7.59 -9.82 -3.58
N LYS A 57 -6.26 -9.89 -3.60
CA LYS A 57 -5.41 -9.28 -4.65
C LYS A 57 -4.67 -10.30 -5.51
N ASN A 58 -4.49 -11.51 -4.99
CA ASN A 58 -3.72 -12.57 -5.64
C ASN A 58 -4.58 -13.82 -5.88
N ILE A 59 -4.12 -14.67 -6.80
CA ILE A 59 -4.65 -16.01 -7.00
C ILE A 59 -3.73 -17.01 -6.31
N VAL A 60 -4.32 -17.97 -5.59
CA VAL A 60 -3.60 -19.13 -5.04
C VAL A 60 -3.67 -20.25 -6.05
N PHE A 61 -2.56 -20.51 -6.73
CA PHE A 61 -2.42 -21.59 -7.72
C PHE A 61 -1.48 -22.65 -7.16
N ARG A 62 -2.05 -23.78 -6.71
CA ARG A 62 -1.29 -24.92 -6.17
C ARG A 62 -0.85 -25.83 -7.31
N HIS A 63 0.45 -25.98 -7.48
CA HIS A 63 1.05 -26.84 -8.50
C HIS A 63 2.24 -27.61 -7.92
N ASN A 64 2.64 -28.70 -8.59
CA ASN A 64 3.78 -29.54 -8.19
C ASN A 64 4.91 -29.54 -9.23
N TYR A 65 5.08 -28.42 -9.93
CA TYR A 65 6.13 -28.26 -10.93
C TYR A 65 7.51 -28.25 -10.29
N THR A 66 8.45 -28.94 -10.93
CA THR A 66 9.87 -29.00 -10.55
C THR A 66 10.68 -27.86 -11.15
N ASP A 67 10.30 -27.41 -12.34
CA ASP A 67 10.98 -26.39 -13.13
C ASP A 67 10.17 -25.10 -13.22
N VAL A 68 10.85 -24.00 -13.59
CA VAL A 68 10.19 -22.71 -13.81
C VAL A 68 9.46 -22.75 -15.14
N LEU A 69 8.15 -22.51 -15.11
CA LEU A 69 7.29 -22.53 -16.29
C LEU A 69 6.65 -21.16 -16.53
N ASP A 70 6.56 -20.77 -17.80
CA ASP A 70 5.79 -19.61 -18.22
C ASP A 70 4.35 -20.06 -18.55
N LEU A 71 3.39 -19.63 -17.73
CA LEU A 71 1.96 -19.94 -17.91
C LEU A 71 1.16 -18.69 -18.27
N LYS A 72 0.18 -18.86 -19.16
CA LYS A 72 -0.75 -17.79 -19.54
C LYS A 72 -1.98 -17.81 -18.64
N PHE A 73 -2.25 -16.68 -17.99
CA PHE A 73 -3.43 -16.45 -17.16
C PHE A 73 -4.32 -15.38 -17.79
N ARG A 74 -5.64 -15.51 -17.60
CA ARG A 74 -6.61 -14.48 -17.99
C ARG A 74 -6.84 -13.52 -16.82
N CYS A 75 -6.97 -12.23 -17.13
CA CYS A 75 -7.35 -11.23 -16.14
C CYS A 75 -8.72 -11.58 -15.52
N CYS A 76 -8.83 -11.60 -14.20
CA CYS A 76 -10.12 -11.82 -13.54
C CYS A 76 -10.97 -10.54 -13.36
N LEU A 77 -10.64 -9.45 -14.06
CA LEU A 77 -11.45 -8.22 -14.01
C LEU A 77 -12.60 -8.34 -15.01
N GLU A 78 -13.83 -8.07 -14.57
CA GLU A 78 -15.01 -8.05 -15.43
C GLU A 78 -14.82 -7.05 -16.59
N GLY A 79 -15.02 -7.51 -17.82
CA GLY A 79 -14.81 -6.73 -19.04
C GLY A 79 -13.36 -6.70 -19.55
N CYS A 80 -12.41 -7.38 -18.90
CA CYS A 80 -11.04 -7.50 -19.39
C CYS A 80 -10.70 -8.95 -19.78
N ASP A 81 -10.42 -9.17 -21.07
CA ASP A 81 -10.06 -10.48 -21.61
C ASP A 81 -8.57 -10.64 -21.91
N ASN A 82 -7.75 -9.75 -21.35
CA ASN A 82 -6.32 -9.76 -21.59
C ASN A 82 -5.68 -11.00 -20.94
N LEU A 83 -4.96 -11.76 -21.77
CA LEU A 83 -4.08 -12.85 -21.35
C LEU A 83 -2.70 -12.27 -21.01
N PHE A 84 -2.12 -12.72 -19.91
CA PHE A 84 -0.79 -12.31 -19.49
C PHE A 84 0.02 -13.51 -19.01
N GLU A 85 1.33 -13.42 -19.20
CA GLU A 85 2.26 -14.49 -18.88
C GLU A 85 2.81 -14.34 -17.46
N ILE A 86 2.83 -15.43 -16.71
CA ILE A 86 3.31 -15.51 -15.34
C ILE A 86 4.36 -16.62 -15.26
N LYS A 87 5.53 -16.26 -14.73
CA LYS A 87 6.55 -17.23 -14.31
C LYS A 87 6.10 -17.93 -13.04
N VAL A 88 5.86 -19.22 -13.16
CA VAL A 88 5.44 -20.11 -12.09
C VAL A 88 6.68 -20.81 -11.55
N PHE A 89 6.97 -20.57 -10.28
CA PHE A 89 8.17 -21.07 -9.61
C PHE A 89 7.83 -22.26 -8.70
N PRO A 90 8.71 -23.28 -8.61
CA PRO A 90 8.51 -24.39 -7.69
C PRO A 90 8.35 -23.88 -6.25
N LYS A 91 7.41 -24.47 -5.50
CA LYS A 91 7.08 -24.12 -4.11
C LYS A 91 6.50 -22.70 -3.89
N GLN A 92 6.16 -21.97 -4.95
CA GLN A 92 5.44 -20.71 -4.85
C GLN A 92 4.00 -20.88 -5.32
N PHE A 93 3.02 -20.44 -4.51
CA PHE A 93 1.60 -20.65 -4.83
C PHE A 93 0.81 -19.36 -5.03
N ILE A 94 1.45 -18.20 -4.82
CA ILE A 94 0.77 -16.90 -4.86
C ILE A 94 1.20 -16.19 -6.14
N TYR A 95 0.22 -15.89 -7.00
CA TYR A 95 0.42 -15.25 -8.28
C TYR A 95 -0.54 -14.07 -8.49
N PRO A 96 -0.22 -13.14 -9.41
CA PRO A 96 -1.10 -12.02 -9.73
C PRO A 96 -2.45 -12.49 -10.29
N ARG A 97 -3.55 -11.95 -9.75
CA ARG A 97 -4.90 -12.23 -10.24
C ARG A 97 -5.29 -11.39 -11.47
N PHE A 98 -4.64 -10.24 -11.65
CA PHE A 98 -4.97 -9.27 -12.68
C PHE A 98 -3.77 -9.00 -13.59
N CYS A 99 -4.05 -8.65 -14.85
CA CYS A 99 -3.01 -8.29 -15.82
C CYS A 99 -2.29 -6.97 -15.42
N ASN A 100 -1.19 -6.64 -16.09
CA ASN A 100 -0.38 -5.44 -15.78
C ASN A 100 -1.17 -4.12 -15.87
N GLU A 101 -2.22 -4.08 -16.68
CA GLU A 101 -3.11 -2.92 -16.80
C GLU A 101 -4.07 -2.81 -15.61
N HIS A 102 -4.39 -3.91 -14.94
CA HIS A 102 -5.39 -3.97 -13.87
C HIS A 102 -4.80 -4.37 -12.50
N ARG A 103 -3.46 -4.42 -12.40
CA ARG A 103 -2.76 -4.87 -11.19
C ARG A 103 -2.98 -3.96 -9.99
N ASN A 104 -3.22 -2.67 -10.23
CA ASN A 104 -3.44 -1.68 -9.19
C ASN A 104 -4.93 -1.38 -9.02
N ASP A 105 -5.37 -1.17 -7.77
CA ASP A 105 -6.76 -0.92 -7.41
C ASP A 105 -7.33 0.30 -8.15
N PHE A 106 -6.52 1.36 -8.25
CA PHE A 106 -6.86 2.56 -9.02
C PHE A 106 -7.14 2.26 -10.50
N LYS A 107 -6.30 1.41 -11.13
CA LYS A 107 -6.47 1.09 -12.55
C LYS A 107 -7.74 0.24 -12.78
N ARG A 108 -8.06 -0.67 -11.85
CA ARG A 108 -9.32 -1.43 -11.89
C ARG A 108 -10.54 -0.52 -11.77
N ALA A 109 -10.53 0.40 -10.80
CA ALA A 109 -11.61 1.36 -10.61
C ALA A 109 -11.79 2.27 -11.83
N ASN A 110 -10.70 2.72 -12.47
CA ASN A 110 -10.77 3.54 -13.67
C ASN A 110 -11.33 2.76 -14.88
N PHE A 111 -10.90 1.51 -15.08
CA PHE A 111 -11.44 0.65 -16.14
C PHE A 111 -12.96 0.48 -16.01
N MET A 112 -13.44 0.14 -14.80
CA MET A 112 -14.88 0.01 -14.53
C MET A 112 -15.64 1.33 -14.74
N ARG A 113 -15.02 2.48 -14.45
CA ARG A 113 -15.61 3.79 -14.71
C ARG A 113 -15.73 4.08 -16.21
N LEU A 114 -14.72 3.73 -16.99
CA LEU A 114 -14.71 3.91 -18.44
C LEU A 114 -15.73 2.99 -19.13
N MET A 115 -15.83 1.73 -18.70
CA MET A 115 -16.83 0.78 -19.19
C MET A 115 -18.25 1.29 -18.96
N ARG A 116 -18.58 1.71 -17.73
CA ARG A 116 -19.89 2.30 -17.41
C ARG A 116 -20.21 3.57 -18.19
N ARG A 117 -19.20 4.29 -18.70
CA ARG A 117 -19.43 5.47 -19.55
C ARG A 117 -19.80 5.03 -20.96
N LYS A 118 -19.09 4.04 -21.52
CA LYS A 118 -19.40 3.48 -22.84
C LYS A 118 -20.82 2.91 -22.89
N GLU A 119 -21.21 2.15 -21.88
CA GLU A 119 -22.58 1.57 -21.77
C GLU A 119 -23.70 2.61 -21.67
N ARG A 120 -23.40 3.88 -21.35
CA ARG A 120 -24.40 4.97 -21.35
C ARG A 120 -24.45 5.74 -22.66
N GLU A 121 -23.42 5.61 -23.48
CA GLU A 121 -23.28 6.29 -24.76
C GLU A 121 -23.82 5.43 -25.93
N GLU A 122 -23.96 4.11 -25.72
CA GLU A 122 -24.72 3.16 -26.56
C GLU A 122 -26.20 3.09 -26.13
#